data_AF-A0A2H0WX90-F1
#
_entry.id   AF-A0A2H0WX90-F1
#
_cell.length_a   1.000
_cell.length_b   1.000
_cell.length_c   1.000
_cell.angle_alpha   90.00
_cell.angle_beta   90.00
_cell.angle_gamma   90.00
#
_symmetry.space_group_name_H-M   'P 1'
#
loop_
_entity.id
_entity.type
_entity.pdbx_description
1 polymer ?
#
loop_
_entity_poly.entity_id
_entity_poly.type
_entity_poly.pdbx_seq_one_letter_code
_entity_poly.pdbx_strand_id
1 'polypeptide(L)'
;MEERICKKCGQKFEPSIWNQVYCGSKTNKVGCSYWNININRTKRRLRNKKYKAFQRNYQKEWKKEQRRLNTDYAKKQRELKRRYYRSEKGKETVKKYREKYKKRHAELERIYYQENRDKILERIRLWRAQNKERVREWDRKKRERHLIKILERNRKRLFLKKGIMGYHSEDEWQEVKAKYKYKCAICGISENQLKKKWADKRFQKLGRDHIIPISRGGADFICNIQPLCISCNSKKFNETKMKKSGTVKGKIVAVSGYWNPLHRGHIRLFEAAKELGEYLVVIVNNDEQVKLKGSAPFMNEKERMEIIAALAPVDNVILSIDKDRTVCKTLELIKPDVFANGGDRFKSNVPEVKICKKIGCKMVFNVGRGGKVQSSSALLRLFKEKSIIQ
;
A
#
# COMPACT_ATOMS: atom_id res chain seq x y z
N MET A 1 -95.61 -50.87 25.83
CA MET A 1 -94.73 -51.02 24.66
C MET A 1 -95.29 -52.17 23.84
N GLU A 2 -96.00 -51.89 22.76
CA GLU A 2 -96.68 -52.95 22.02
C GLU A 2 -95.72 -53.65 21.05
N GLU A 3 -95.29 -54.85 21.44
CA GLU A 3 -94.56 -55.82 20.62
C GLU A 3 -95.42 -56.25 19.42
N ARG A 4 -94.83 -56.36 18.22
CA ARG A 4 -95.49 -56.95 17.04
C ARG A 4 -94.71 -58.17 16.56
N ILE A 5 -95.43 -59.22 16.16
CA ILE A 5 -94.90 -60.53 15.77
C ILE A 5 -95.05 -60.73 14.26
N CYS A 6 -94.03 -61.29 13.60
CA CYS A 6 -94.10 -61.64 12.18
C CYS A 6 -95.04 -62.82 11.92
N LYS A 7 -96.03 -62.64 11.02
CA LYS A 7 -97.05 -63.65 10.69
C LYS A 7 -96.54 -64.90 9.94
N LYS A 8 -95.27 -64.97 9.51
CA LYS A 8 -94.69 -66.13 8.82
C LYS A 8 -93.76 -67.01 9.66
N CYS A 9 -93.02 -66.45 10.62
CA CYS A 9 -92.02 -67.21 11.40
C CYS A 9 -92.15 -67.06 12.92
N GLY A 10 -93.06 -66.23 13.44
CA GLY A 10 -93.34 -66.13 14.87
C GLY A 10 -92.29 -65.38 15.71
N GLN A 11 -91.26 -64.79 15.10
CA GLN A 11 -90.21 -64.08 15.82
C GLN A 11 -90.69 -62.71 16.34
N LYS A 12 -90.32 -62.36 17.58
CA LYS A 12 -90.59 -61.07 18.24
C LYS A 12 -89.49 -60.06 17.92
N PHE A 13 -89.84 -58.78 17.74
CA PHE A 13 -88.87 -57.72 17.45
C PHE A 13 -89.04 -56.52 18.37
N GLU A 14 -87.92 -56.02 18.92
CA GLU A 14 -87.88 -54.71 19.58
C GLU A 14 -88.01 -53.56 18.55
N PRO A 15 -88.60 -52.40 18.92
CA PRO A 15 -88.86 -51.27 18.02
C PRO A 15 -87.64 -50.66 17.31
N SER A 16 -86.42 -50.94 17.75
CA SER A 16 -85.20 -50.24 17.31
C SER A 16 -84.56 -50.75 16.02
N ILE A 17 -85.03 -51.88 15.44
CA ILE A 17 -84.35 -52.56 14.32
C ILE A 17 -85.28 -52.78 13.09
N TRP A 18 -86.34 -51.98 12.98
CA TRP A 18 -87.52 -52.28 12.15
C TRP A 18 -87.39 -52.20 10.62
N ASN A 19 -86.25 -51.80 10.03
CA ASN A 19 -86.17 -51.55 8.58
C ASN A 19 -85.03 -52.28 7.84
N GLN A 20 -84.44 -53.34 8.40
CA GLN A 20 -83.33 -54.03 7.73
C GLN A 20 -83.41 -55.56 7.74
N VAL A 21 -84.57 -56.18 7.48
CA VAL A 21 -84.56 -57.58 7.03
C VAL A 21 -85.75 -57.85 6.12
N TYR A 22 -85.53 -57.94 4.80
CA TYR A 22 -86.08 -59.03 3.97
C TYR A 22 -85.30 -59.17 2.66
N CYS A 23 -84.71 -60.37 2.52
CA CYS A 23 -84.49 -61.19 1.32
C CYS A 23 -84.44 -60.47 -0.04
N GLY A 24 -83.22 -60.17 -0.51
CA GLY A 24 -82.97 -59.79 -1.89
C GLY A 24 -83.00 -61.01 -2.80
N SER A 25 -84.18 -61.40 -3.29
CA SER A 25 -84.29 -62.31 -4.43
C SER A 25 -85.02 -61.63 -5.58
N LYS A 26 -84.32 -61.56 -6.71
CA LYS A 26 -84.82 -61.51 -8.10
C LYS A 26 -85.51 -60.21 -8.58
N THR A 27 -85.20 -59.88 -9.84
CA THR A 27 -85.86 -58.91 -10.75
C THR A 27 -85.53 -57.43 -10.47
N ASN A 28 -84.60 -56.77 -11.17
CA ASN A 28 -84.45 -56.55 -12.61
C ASN A 28 -85.62 -55.75 -13.21
N LYS A 29 -85.27 -54.59 -13.77
CA LYS A 29 -86.06 -53.64 -14.60
C LYS A 29 -86.81 -52.48 -13.92
N VAL A 30 -86.04 -51.40 -13.75
CA VAL A 30 -86.26 -50.02 -14.24
C VAL A 30 -87.69 -49.45 -14.21
N GLY A 31 -87.92 -48.53 -13.27
CA GLY A 31 -89.00 -47.53 -13.32
C GLY A 31 -88.89 -46.48 -12.20
N CYS A 32 -88.57 -45.22 -12.56
CA CYS A 32 -88.61 -43.98 -11.75
C CYS A 32 -87.55 -43.85 -10.63
N SER A 33 -86.32 -43.33 -10.79
CA SER A 33 -85.74 -42.27 -11.64
C SER A 33 -86.41 -40.89 -11.54
N TYR A 34 -86.18 -40.15 -10.45
CA TYR A 34 -85.57 -38.80 -10.49
C TYR A 34 -85.42 -38.13 -9.10
N TRP A 35 -86.19 -38.54 -8.09
CA TRP A 35 -86.24 -37.78 -6.83
C TRP A 35 -85.33 -38.28 -5.69
N ASN A 36 -84.92 -39.56 -5.65
CA ASN A 36 -84.11 -40.10 -4.54
C ASN A 36 -82.60 -40.25 -4.83
N ILE A 37 -82.13 -40.00 -6.05
CA ILE A 37 -80.69 -39.98 -6.39
C ILE A 37 -80.02 -38.72 -5.83
N ASN A 38 -80.74 -37.60 -5.75
CA ASN A 38 -80.18 -36.34 -5.25
C ASN A 38 -80.01 -36.33 -3.73
N ILE A 39 -80.93 -36.95 -2.98
CA ILE A 39 -80.84 -37.00 -1.51
C ILE A 39 -79.68 -37.88 -1.04
N ASN A 40 -79.38 -39.01 -1.71
CA ASN A 40 -78.25 -39.86 -1.33
C ASN A 40 -76.88 -39.39 -1.85
N ARG A 41 -76.80 -38.71 -3.01
CA ARG A 41 -75.58 -37.97 -3.42
C ARG A 41 -75.28 -36.80 -2.48
N THR A 42 -76.32 -36.14 -1.99
CA THR A 42 -76.21 -34.99 -1.09
C THR A 42 -75.90 -35.41 0.34
N LYS A 43 -76.46 -36.53 0.82
CA LYS A 43 -76.07 -37.19 2.09
C LYS A 43 -74.64 -37.76 2.09
N ARG A 44 -74.01 -37.95 0.91
CA ARG A 44 -72.58 -38.34 0.73
C ARG A 44 -71.67 -37.11 0.46
N ARG A 45 -72.17 -36.05 -0.19
CA ARG A 45 -71.50 -34.72 -0.30
C ARG A 45 -71.46 -33.97 1.04
N LEU A 46 -72.48 -34.16 1.88
CA LEU A 46 -72.64 -33.60 3.23
C LEU A 46 -72.17 -34.54 4.35
N ARG A 47 -71.64 -35.72 4.02
CA ARG A 47 -70.71 -36.51 4.86
C ARG A 47 -69.28 -36.31 4.34
N ASN A 48 -68.64 -35.17 4.48
CA ASN A 48 -68.99 -34.00 5.27
C ASN A 48 -68.19 -32.81 4.73
N LYS A 49 -68.83 -31.88 4.01
CA LYS A 49 -68.20 -30.61 3.59
C LYS A 49 -67.61 -29.88 4.82
N LYS A 50 -68.28 -29.98 5.98
CA LYS A 50 -67.79 -29.57 7.30
C LYS A 50 -66.55 -30.34 7.77
N TYR A 51 -66.48 -31.67 7.62
CA TYR A 51 -65.29 -32.46 7.99
C TYR A 51 -64.10 -32.20 7.07
N LYS A 52 -64.31 -32.06 5.74
CA LYS A 52 -63.25 -31.64 4.82
C LYS A 52 -62.78 -30.21 5.10
N ALA A 53 -63.68 -29.29 5.47
CA ALA A 53 -63.32 -27.95 5.92
C ALA A 53 -62.57 -27.97 7.27
N PHE A 54 -63.00 -28.80 8.21
CA PHE A 54 -62.34 -29.05 9.49
C PHE A 54 -60.93 -29.62 9.28
N GLN A 55 -60.76 -30.66 8.47
CA GLN A 55 -59.44 -31.22 8.14
C GLN A 55 -58.53 -30.20 7.47
N ARG A 56 -59.06 -29.36 6.56
CA ARG A 56 -58.29 -28.26 5.94
C ARG A 56 -57.89 -27.19 6.95
N ASN A 57 -58.79 -26.79 7.86
CA ASN A 57 -58.48 -25.83 8.91
C ASN A 57 -57.50 -26.41 9.93
N TYR A 58 -57.69 -27.65 10.37
CA TYR A 58 -56.76 -28.38 11.22
C TYR A 58 -55.37 -28.47 10.58
N GLN A 59 -55.28 -28.85 9.30
CA GLN A 59 -54.01 -28.87 8.57
C GLN A 59 -53.39 -27.48 8.41
N LYS A 60 -54.19 -26.42 8.20
CA LYS A 60 -53.72 -25.04 8.13
C LYS A 60 -53.15 -24.56 9.47
N GLU A 61 -53.90 -24.74 10.55
CA GLU A 61 -53.46 -24.37 11.90
C GLU A 61 -52.27 -25.23 12.35
N TRP A 62 -52.28 -26.53 12.06
CA TRP A 62 -51.13 -27.41 12.30
C TRP A 62 -49.88 -26.95 11.53
N LYS A 63 -50.01 -26.59 10.24
CA LYS A 63 -48.87 -26.03 9.46
C LYS A 63 -48.41 -24.68 10.00
N LYS A 64 -49.31 -23.83 10.47
CA LYS A 64 -49.00 -22.53 11.07
C LYS A 64 -48.25 -22.72 12.39
N GLU A 65 -48.68 -23.65 13.23
CA GLU A 65 -48.02 -24.01 14.47
C GLU A 65 -46.65 -24.66 14.23
N GLN A 66 -46.53 -25.56 13.25
CA GLN A 66 -45.23 -26.12 12.85
C GLN A 66 -44.26 -25.04 12.36
N ARG A 67 -44.73 -24.06 11.57
CA ARG A 67 -43.90 -22.91 11.17
C ARG A 67 -43.46 -22.08 12.37
N ARG A 68 -44.34 -21.85 13.35
CA ARG A 68 -44.00 -21.14 14.58
C ARG A 68 -42.96 -21.89 15.39
N LEU A 69 -43.17 -23.19 15.65
CA LEU A 69 -42.23 -24.06 16.36
C LEU A 69 -40.87 -24.12 15.67
N ASN A 70 -40.83 -24.26 14.34
CA ASN A 70 -39.59 -24.25 13.58
C ASN A 70 -38.88 -22.89 13.64
N THR A 71 -39.63 -21.79 13.63
CA THR A 71 -39.09 -20.43 13.78
C THR A 71 -38.49 -20.22 15.18
N ASP A 72 -39.19 -20.67 16.22
CA ASP A 72 -38.73 -20.58 17.61
C ASP A 72 -37.52 -21.49 17.86
N TYR A 73 -37.52 -22.71 17.31
CA TYR A 73 -36.36 -23.60 17.32
C TYR A 73 -35.16 -22.95 16.63
N ALA A 74 -35.33 -22.39 15.42
CA ALA A 74 -34.27 -21.69 14.72
C ALA A 74 -33.76 -20.46 15.51
N LYS A 75 -34.65 -19.74 16.21
CA LYS A 75 -34.27 -18.62 17.09
C LYS A 75 -33.43 -19.11 18.27
N LYS A 76 -33.86 -20.17 18.96
CA LYS A 76 -33.10 -20.80 20.06
C LYS A 76 -31.72 -21.27 19.58
N GLN A 77 -31.64 -21.91 18.41
CA GLN A 77 -30.37 -22.35 17.83
C GLN A 77 -29.43 -21.19 17.51
N ARG A 78 -29.95 -20.09 16.94
CA ARG A 78 -29.15 -18.87 16.70
C ARG A 78 -28.62 -18.28 17.99
N GLU A 79 -29.41 -18.29 19.05
CA GLU A 79 -29.01 -17.76 20.35
C GLU A 79 -27.93 -18.61 21.02
N LEU A 80 -28.09 -19.94 21.02
CA LEU A 80 -27.06 -20.87 21.49
C LEU A 80 -25.74 -20.69 20.74
N LYS A 81 -25.81 -20.55 19.40
CA LYS A 81 -24.63 -20.29 18.56
C LYS A 81 -23.97 -18.95 18.89
N ARG A 82 -24.76 -17.88 19.11
CA ARG A 82 -24.24 -16.58 19.58
C ARG A 82 -23.56 -16.69 20.95
N ARG A 83 -24.17 -17.43 21.88
CA ARG A 83 -23.61 -17.66 23.22
C ARG A 83 -22.28 -18.40 23.15
N TYR A 84 -22.20 -19.44 22.31
CA TYR A 84 -20.96 -20.17 22.06
C TYR A 84 -19.86 -19.27 21.48
N TYR A 85 -20.11 -18.50 20.42
CA TYR A 85 -19.07 -17.61 19.85
C TYR A 85 -18.64 -16.47 20.77
N ARG A 86 -19.47 -16.09 21.76
CA ARG A 86 -19.11 -15.12 22.79
C ARG A 86 -18.34 -15.75 23.96
N SER A 87 -18.44 -17.07 24.16
CA SER A 87 -17.65 -17.79 25.15
C SER A 87 -16.17 -17.79 24.78
N GLU A 88 -15.29 -17.90 25.78
CA GLU A 88 -13.84 -17.96 25.55
C GLU A 88 -13.44 -19.15 24.66
N LYS A 89 -14.05 -20.33 24.88
CA LYS A 89 -13.83 -21.52 24.05
C LYS A 89 -14.16 -21.26 22.58
N GLY A 90 -15.26 -20.56 22.29
CA GLY A 90 -15.65 -20.21 20.92
C GLY A 90 -14.72 -19.18 20.27
N LYS A 91 -14.29 -18.15 21.01
CA LYS A 91 -13.31 -17.17 20.55
C LYS A 91 -11.96 -17.83 20.22
N GLU A 92 -11.49 -18.72 21.09
CA GLU A 92 -10.27 -19.52 20.92
C GLU A 92 -10.32 -20.39 19.65
N THR A 93 -11.42 -21.11 19.43
CA THR A 93 -11.61 -21.92 18.22
C THR A 93 -11.59 -21.07 16.95
N VAL A 94 -12.26 -19.91 16.94
CA VAL A 94 -12.25 -18.99 15.79
C VAL A 94 -10.86 -18.41 15.57
N LYS A 95 -10.12 -18.08 16.62
CA LYS A 95 -8.74 -17.57 16.54
C LYS A 95 -7.82 -18.62 15.89
N LYS A 96 -7.84 -19.86 16.38
CA LYS A 96 -7.07 -20.99 15.82
C LYS A 96 -7.41 -21.25 14.35
N TYR A 97 -8.70 -21.20 13.99
CA TYR A 97 -9.13 -21.33 12.59
C TYR A 97 -8.60 -20.19 11.72
N ARG A 98 -8.71 -18.93 12.16
CA ARG A 98 -8.21 -17.76 11.42
C ARG A 98 -6.70 -17.79 11.26
N GLU A 99 -5.95 -18.25 12.25
CA GLU A 99 -4.50 -18.44 12.17
C GLU A 99 -4.14 -19.54 11.17
N LYS A 100 -4.78 -20.71 11.26
CA LYS A 100 -4.58 -21.83 10.33
C LYS A 100 -4.82 -21.43 8.87
N TYR A 101 -5.83 -20.62 8.61
CA TYR A 101 -6.23 -20.21 7.26
C TYR A 101 -5.92 -18.75 6.93
N LYS A 102 -4.95 -18.13 7.62
CA LYS A 102 -4.63 -16.69 7.52
C LYS A 102 -4.37 -16.22 6.08
N LYS A 103 -3.58 -16.98 5.31
CA LYS A 103 -3.26 -16.66 3.91
C LYS A 103 -4.50 -16.70 3.01
N ARG A 104 -5.30 -17.78 3.12
CA ARG A 104 -6.53 -17.97 2.35
C ARG A 104 -7.58 -16.89 2.66
N HIS A 105 -7.73 -16.52 3.93
CA HIS A 105 -8.62 -15.41 4.31
C HIS A 105 -8.16 -14.08 3.74
N ALA A 106 -6.86 -13.76 3.81
CA ALA A 106 -6.33 -12.52 3.25
C ALA A 106 -6.53 -12.45 1.72
N GLU A 107 -6.43 -13.58 1.02
CA GLU A 107 -6.67 -13.67 -0.42
C GLU A 107 -8.15 -13.46 -0.77
N LEU A 108 -9.06 -14.16 -0.08
CA LEU A 108 -10.51 -13.97 -0.25
C LEU A 108 -10.94 -12.52 0.06
N GLU A 109 -10.38 -11.90 1.09
CA GLU A 109 -10.63 -10.50 1.41
C GLU A 109 -10.14 -9.55 0.31
N ARG A 110 -8.98 -9.84 -0.32
CA ARG A 110 -8.48 -9.05 -1.47
C ARG A 110 -9.41 -9.17 -2.66
N ILE A 111 -9.84 -10.38 -3.02
CA ILE A 111 -10.75 -10.63 -4.15
C ILE A 111 -12.07 -9.89 -3.90
N TYR A 112 -12.67 -10.08 -2.72
CA TYR A 112 -13.90 -9.41 -2.35
C TYR A 112 -13.76 -7.87 -2.40
N TYR A 113 -12.65 -7.32 -1.91
CA TYR A 113 -12.39 -5.88 -1.95
C TYR A 113 -12.22 -5.36 -3.37
N GLN A 114 -11.58 -6.12 -4.26
CA GLN A 114 -11.43 -5.76 -5.68
C GLN A 114 -12.78 -5.76 -6.39
N GLU A 115 -13.59 -6.80 -6.22
CA GLU A 115 -14.91 -6.93 -6.84
C GLU A 115 -15.94 -5.91 -6.30
N ASN A 116 -15.80 -5.48 -5.04
CA ASN A 116 -16.76 -4.62 -4.36
C ASN A 116 -16.19 -3.25 -3.98
N ARG A 117 -15.09 -2.84 -4.62
CA ARG A 117 -14.30 -1.65 -4.25
C ARG A 117 -15.17 -0.40 -4.09
N ASP A 118 -16.01 -0.10 -5.07
CA ASP A 118 -16.79 1.15 -5.08
C ASP A 118 -17.87 1.15 -4.00
N LYS A 119 -18.58 0.03 -3.82
CA LYS A 119 -19.57 -0.13 -2.74
C LYS A 119 -18.93 0.00 -1.35
N ILE A 120 -17.73 -0.53 -1.18
CA ILE A 120 -16.98 -0.42 0.08
C ILE A 120 -16.55 1.02 0.33
N LEU A 121 -16.01 1.70 -0.68
CA LEU A 121 -15.58 3.10 -0.59
C LEU A 121 -16.76 4.04 -0.29
N GLU A 122 -17.91 3.83 -0.94
CA GLU A 122 -19.11 4.64 -0.70
C GLU A 122 -19.66 4.42 0.72
N ARG A 123 -19.70 3.17 1.19
CA ARG A 123 -20.07 2.87 2.58
C ARG A 123 -19.12 3.53 3.58
N ILE A 124 -17.80 3.53 3.32
CA ILE A 124 -16.82 4.22 4.16
C ILE A 124 -17.06 5.73 4.15
N ARG A 125 -17.36 6.31 2.99
CA ARG A 125 -17.66 7.74 2.82
C ARG A 125 -18.90 8.14 3.63
N LEU A 126 -20.01 7.42 3.47
CA LEU A 126 -21.26 7.66 4.20
C LEU A 126 -21.05 7.51 5.71
N TRP A 127 -20.37 6.45 6.16
CA TRP A 127 -20.06 6.26 7.57
C TRP A 127 -19.22 7.41 8.13
N ARG A 128 -18.19 7.86 7.39
CA ARG A 128 -17.35 9.00 7.78
C ARG A 128 -18.15 10.30 7.85
N ALA A 129 -19.10 10.50 6.93
CA ALA A 129 -19.97 11.68 6.90
C ALA A 129 -20.96 11.71 8.08
N GLN A 130 -21.47 10.55 8.49
CA GLN A 130 -22.35 10.39 9.64
C GLN A 130 -21.61 10.46 10.98
N ASN A 131 -20.33 10.07 11.03
CA ASN A 131 -19.54 9.94 12.26
C ASN A 131 -18.38 10.95 12.34
N LYS A 132 -18.64 12.23 12.00
CA LYS A 132 -17.57 13.25 11.87
C LYS A 132 -16.70 13.41 13.12
N GLU A 133 -17.30 13.50 14.31
CA GLU A 133 -16.55 13.69 15.56
C GLU A 133 -15.67 12.49 15.88
N ARG A 134 -16.22 11.28 15.76
CA ARG A 134 -15.48 10.03 15.97
C ARG A 134 -14.33 9.87 14.98
N VAL A 135 -14.53 10.30 13.72
CA VAL A 135 -13.45 10.33 12.72
C VAL A 135 -12.37 11.33 13.11
N ARG A 136 -12.73 12.54 13.57
CA ARG A 136 -11.76 13.55 14.04
C ARG A 136 -10.90 13.03 15.20
N GLU A 137 -11.54 12.38 16.18
CA GLU A 137 -10.83 11.79 17.31
C GLU A 137 -9.91 10.64 16.88
N TRP A 138 -10.41 9.76 16.00
CA TRP A 138 -9.62 8.67 15.43
C TRP A 138 -8.42 9.19 14.64
N ASP A 139 -8.60 10.21 13.80
CA ASP A 139 -7.53 10.85 13.04
C ASP A 139 -6.53 11.54 13.98
N ARG A 140 -6.97 12.15 15.08
CA ARG A 140 -6.09 12.73 16.11
C ARG A 140 -5.22 11.65 16.76
N LYS A 141 -5.82 10.58 17.29
CA LYS A 141 -5.08 9.46 17.91
C LYS A 141 -4.17 8.75 16.91
N LYS A 142 -4.56 8.69 15.63
CA LYS A 142 -3.72 8.14 14.57
C LYS A 142 -2.53 9.04 14.25
N ARG A 143 -2.73 10.36 14.21
CA ARG A 143 -1.66 11.35 14.06
C ARG A 143 -0.67 11.28 15.20
N GLU A 144 -1.13 11.19 16.43
CA GLU A 144 -0.27 11.08 17.63
C GLU A 144 0.60 9.81 17.57
N ARG A 145 -0.02 8.64 17.32
CA ARG A 145 0.71 7.36 17.28
C ARG A 145 1.70 7.24 16.12
N HIS A 146 1.45 7.90 14.99
CA HIS A 146 2.24 7.75 13.76
C HIS A 146 2.85 9.07 13.28
N LEU A 147 3.06 10.04 14.18
CA LEU A 147 3.44 11.41 13.81
C LEU A 147 4.67 11.47 12.91
N ILE A 148 5.75 10.79 13.31
CA ILE A 148 7.02 10.76 12.56
C ILE A 148 6.79 10.22 11.15
N LYS A 149 6.14 9.04 11.03
CA LYS A 149 5.83 8.42 9.72
C LYS A 149 4.94 9.30 8.83
N ILE A 150 4.03 10.07 9.42
CA ILE A 150 3.18 11.01 8.67
C ILE A 150 4.03 12.19 8.17
N LEU A 151 4.89 12.76 9.01
CA LEU A 151 5.77 13.86 8.64
C LEU A 151 6.75 13.46 7.53
N GLU A 152 7.38 12.29 7.65
CA GLU A 152 8.25 11.70 6.62
C GLU A 152 7.50 11.52 5.29
N ARG A 153 6.30 10.92 5.33
CA ARG A 153 5.46 10.74 4.14
C ARG A 153 5.08 12.07 3.51
N ASN A 154 4.70 13.07 4.31
CA ASN A 154 4.31 14.38 3.83
C ASN A 154 5.51 15.12 3.19
N ARG A 155 6.69 15.04 3.81
CA ARG A 155 7.93 15.58 3.27
C ARG A 155 8.28 14.93 1.93
N LYS A 156 8.29 13.59 1.87
CA LYS A 156 8.54 12.84 0.63
C LYS A 156 7.58 13.25 -0.49
N ARG A 157 6.28 13.37 -0.19
CA ARG A 157 5.28 13.86 -1.16
C ARG A 157 5.53 15.28 -1.63
N LEU A 158 5.86 16.20 -0.71
CA LEU A 158 6.18 17.58 -1.04
C LEU A 158 7.39 17.66 -1.98
N PHE A 159 8.41 16.84 -1.71
CA PHE A 159 9.67 16.86 -2.45
C PHE A 159 9.48 16.27 -3.85
N LEU A 160 8.76 15.15 -3.96
CA LEU A 160 8.34 14.60 -5.25
C LEU A 160 7.51 15.59 -6.07
N LYS A 161 6.54 16.29 -5.44
CA LYS A 161 5.74 17.32 -6.13
C LYS A 161 6.59 18.46 -6.66
N LYS A 162 7.71 18.78 -5.99
CA LYS A 162 8.67 19.82 -6.39
C LYS A 162 9.77 19.30 -7.33
N GLY A 163 9.73 18.02 -7.74
CA GLY A 163 10.78 17.42 -8.55
C GLY A 163 12.12 17.25 -7.83
N ILE A 164 12.14 17.36 -6.50
CA ILE A 164 13.35 17.19 -5.68
C ILE A 164 13.58 15.70 -5.51
N MET A 165 14.73 15.25 -5.97
CA MET A 165 15.14 13.86 -5.84
C MET A 165 15.75 13.60 -4.46
N GLY A 166 15.67 12.35 -4.01
CA GLY A 166 16.27 11.89 -2.77
C GLY A 166 15.32 11.91 -1.58
N TYR A 167 15.71 11.16 -0.56
CA TYR A 167 15.00 11.03 0.71
C TYR A 167 16.00 10.59 1.77
N HIS A 168 15.79 11.03 3.00
CA HIS A 168 16.39 10.43 4.18
C HIS A 168 15.37 10.34 5.30
N SER A 169 15.52 9.28 6.09
CA SER A 169 14.76 8.96 7.28
C SER A 169 15.13 9.85 8.47
N GLU A 170 14.28 9.82 9.50
CA GLU A 170 14.60 10.46 10.78
C GLU A 170 15.83 9.83 11.44
N ASP A 171 16.04 8.52 11.30
CA ASP A 171 17.16 7.78 11.91
C ASP A 171 18.50 8.19 11.28
N GLU A 172 18.59 8.21 9.95
CA GLU A 172 19.75 8.72 9.21
C GLU A 172 20.09 10.17 9.62
N TRP A 173 19.07 11.00 9.87
CA TRP A 173 19.28 12.35 10.38
C TRP A 173 19.86 12.38 11.80
N GLN A 174 19.46 11.46 12.69
CA GLN A 174 20.09 11.35 14.01
C GLN A 174 21.56 10.96 13.89
N GLU A 175 21.90 10.04 12.98
CA GLU A 175 23.29 9.65 12.72
C GLU A 175 24.16 10.82 12.25
N VAL A 176 23.64 11.65 11.35
CA VAL A 176 24.32 12.90 10.94
C VAL A 176 24.54 13.79 12.15
N LYS A 177 23.53 14.07 12.98
CA LYS A 177 23.73 14.88 14.19
C LYS A 177 24.77 14.28 15.13
N ALA A 178 24.76 12.96 15.33
CA ALA A 178 25.73 12.26 16.16
C ALA A 178 27.16 12.42 15.61
N LYS A 179 27.37 12.32 14.29
CA LYS A 179 28.65 12.58 13.62
C LYS A 179 29.18 13.99 13.91
N TYR A 180 28.29 14.98 13.96
CA TYR A 180 28.63 16.36 14.32
C TYR A 180 28.58 16.66 15.83
N LYS A 181 28.49 15.63 16.68
CA LYS A 181 28.39 15.75 18.15
C LYS A 181 27.26 16.68 18.60
N TYR A 182 26.13 16.67 17.87
CA TYR A 182 24.97 17.54 18.09
C TYR A 182 25.32 19.04 18.09
N LYS A 183 26.30 19.44 17.26
CA LYS A 183 26.72 20.82 17.06
C LYS A 183 26.41 21.31 15.66
N CYS A 184 26.14 22.61 15.54
CA CYS A 184 25.98 23.28 14.26
C CYS A 184 27.29 23.16 13.45
N ALA A 185 27.17 22.70 12.21
CA ALA A 185 28.29 22.52 11.31
C ALA A 185 29.03 23.83 11.05
N ILE A 186 28.35 24.99 11.04
CA ILE A 186 29.00 26.31 10.78
C ILE A 186 29.58 26.93 12.05
N CYS A 187 28.76 27.23 13.06
CA CYS A 187 29.20 28.00 14.24
C CYS A 187 29.56 27.13 15.47
N GLY A 188 29.41 25.81 15.38
CA GLY A 188 29.74 24.91 16.49
C GLY A 188 28.79 24.94 17.69
N ILE A 189 27.73 25.76 17.68
CA ILE A 189 26.75 25.81 18.78
C ILE A 189 26.04 24.47 18.94
N SER A 190 25.98 23.96 20.16
CA SER A 190 25.27 22.71 20.49
C SER A 190 23.76 22.92 20.67
N GLU A 191 22.97 21.84 20.54
CA GLU A 191 21.53 21.88 20.85
C GLU A 191 21.25 22.32 22.30
N ASN A 192 22.11 21.95 23.26
CA ASN A 192 21.96 22.41 24.64
C ASN A 192 22.19 23.92 24.80
N GLN A 193 23.12 24.49 24.04
CA GLN A 193 23.30 25.94 23.99
C GLN A 193 22.14 26.63 23.25
N LEU A 194 21.56 26.00 22.22
CA LEU A 194 20.37 26.53 21.54
C LEU A 194 19.14 26.57 22.44
N LYS A 195 18.93 25.55 23.28
CA LYS A 195 17.87 25.52 24.31
C LYS A 195 17.95 26.71 25.26
N LYS A 196 19.17 27.11 25.65
CA LYS A 196 19.40 28.27 26.52
C LYS A 196 19.25 29.60 25.77
N LYS A 197 19.60 29.63 24.47
CA LYS A 197 19.62 30.85 23.66
C LYS A 197 18.24 31.29 23.18
N TRP A 198 17.32 30.35 22.91
CA TRP A 198 16.03 30.66 22.29
C TRP A 198 14.86 30.22 23.16
N ALA A 199 13.93 31.14 23.44
CA ALA A 199 12.67 30.82 24.13
C ALA A 199 11.74 29.94 23.26
N ASP A 200 11.70 30.17 21.95
CA ASP A 200 10.90 29.37 21.02
C ASP A 200 11.53 27.99 20.79
N LYS A 201 10.79 26.94 21.17
CA LYS A 201 11.18 25.53 21.04
C LYS A 201 11.56 25.12 19.61
N ARG A 202 11.05 25.80 18.59
CA ARG A 202 11.40 25.53 17.18
C ARG A 202 12.87 25.82 16.88
N PHE A 203 13.46 26.80 17.56
CA PHE A 203 14.84 27.25 17.34
C PHE A 203 15.86 26.62 18.29
N GLN A 204 15.38 25.79 19.23
CA GLN A 204 16.21 25.08 20.21
C GLN A 204 16.89 23.82 19.65
N LYS A 205 16.65 23.48 18.37
CA LYS A 205 17.16 22.26 17.72
C LYS A 205 17.93 22.61 16.46
N LEU A 206 18.83 21.71 16.04
CA LEU A 206 19.51 21.82 14.77
C LEU A 206 18.53 21.49 13.62
N GLY A 207 18.56 22.32 12.58
CA GLY A 207 17.83 22.11 11.34
C GLY A 207 18.65 21.33 10.34
N ARG A 208 17.95 20.68 9.41
CA ARG A 208 18.54 20.04 8.23
C ARG A 208 18.83 21.10 7.19
N ASP A 209 20.08 21.24 6.82
CA ASP A 209 20.51 22.14 5.76
C ASP A 209 21.15 21.33 4.64
N HIS A 210 20.69 21.55 3.40
CA HIS A 210 21.24 20.91 2.21
C HIS A 210 22.55 21.58 1.82
N ILE A 211 23.70 20.90 1.97
CA ILE A 211 25.05 21.40 1.65
C ILE A 211 25.02 22.11 0.29
N ILE A 212 24.55 21.40 -0.74
CA ILE A 212 24.14 21.96 -2.03
C ILE A 212 22.65 22.30 -1.92
N PRO A 213 22.26 23.59 -1.97
CA PRO A 213 20.87 23.98 -1.85
C PRO A 213 19.99 23.35 -2.93
N ILE A 214 18.73 23.05 -2.59
CA ILE A 214 17.73 22.55 -3.55
C ILE A 214 17.56 23.51 -4.74
N SER A 215 17.63 24.83 -4.50
CA SER A 215 17.58 25.87 -5.53
C SER A 215 18.73 25.80 -6.55
N ARG A 216 19.79 25.04 -6.23
CA ARG A 216 20.96 24.80 -7.09
C ARG A 216 21.08 23.33 -7.50
N GLY A 217 19.97 22.61 -7.57
CA GLY A 217 19.95 21.21 -8.02
C GLY A 217 20.41 20.20 -6.96
N GLY A 218 20.52 20.61 -5.69
CA GLY A 218 20.81 19.68 -4.60
C GLY A 218 19.66 18.71 -4.32
N ALA A 219 19.98 17.44 -4.09
CA ALA A 219 19.04 16.39 -3.73
C ALA A 219 18.88 16.24 -2.20
N ASP A 220 17.81 15.60 -1.73
CA ASP A 220 17.51 15.35 -0.31
C ASP A 220 18.12 14.04 0.23
N PHE A 221 19.24 13.59 -0.33
CA PHE A 221 19.97 12.45 0.23
C PHE A 221 20.67 12.85 1.52
N ILE A 222 20.80 11.89 2.46
CA ILE A 222 21.39 12.14 3.77
C ILE A 222 22.78 12.77 3.69
N CYS A 223 23.55 12.35 2.70
CA CYS A 223 24.91 12.79 2.45
C CYS A 223 25.02 14.24 1.96
N ASN A 224 23.93 14.83 1.44
CA ASN A 224 23.82 16.27 1.17
C ASN A 224 23.29 17.06 2.38
N ILE A 225 23.11 16.45 3.56
CA ILE A 225 22.56 17.13 4.74
C ILE A 225 23.65 17.42 5.76
N GLN A 226 23.65 18.64 6.28
CA GLN A 226 24.44 19.05 7.44
C GLN A 226 23.56 19.69 8.51
N PRO A 227 23.93 19.59 9.80
CA PRO A 227 23.15 20.18 10.87
C PRO A 227 23.50 21.64 11.09
N LEU A 228 22.55 22.56 10.91
CA LEU A 228 22.75 23.98 11.16
C LEU A 228 21.79 24.54 12.20
N CYS A 229 22.24 25.49 13.00
CA CYS A 229 21.32 26.32 13.79
C CYS A 229 20.55 27.27 12.88
N ILE A 230 19.37 27.72 13.31
CA ILE A 230 18.51 28.61 12.50
C ILE A 230 19.26 29.84 12.00
N SER A 231 20.06 30.49 12.85
CA SER A 231 20.82 31.69 12.48
C SER A 231 21.84 31.43 11.37
N CYS A 232 22.51 30.26 11.39
CA CYS A 232 23.46 29.90 10.34
C CYS A 232 22.74 29.49 9.05
N ASN A 233 21.64 28.74 9.17
CA ASN A 233 20.85 28.29 8.04
C ASN A 233 20.25 29.48 7.27
N SER A 234 19.64 30.43 7.98
CA SER A 234 19.08 31.64 7.37
C SER A 234 20.15 32.52 6.69
N LYS A 235 21.37 32.59 7.25
CA LYS A 235 22.50 33.33 6.63
C LYS A 235 23.12 32.63 5.42
N LYS A 236 22.87 31.34 5.23
CA LYS A 236 23.40 30.57 4.11
C LYS A 236 22.62 30.85 2.81
N PHE A 237 21.30 31.03 2.90
CA PHE A 237 20.43 31.28 1.75
C PHE A 237 20.68 30.25 0.62
N ASN A 238 21.17 30.70 -0.55
CA ASN A 238 21.49 29.86 -1.71
C ASN A 238 23.00 29.54 -1.82
N GLU A 239 23.83 29.98 -0.89
CA GLU A 239 25.27 29.76 -0.97
C GLU A 239 25.63 28.35 -0.49
N THR A 240 26.57 27.68 -1.16
CA THR A 240 27.16 26.43 -0.71
C THR A 240 28.16 26.73 0.42
N LYS A 241 27.68 27.17 1.59
CA LYS A 241 28.55 27.46 2.75
C LYS A 241 28.84 26.20 3.55
N MET A 242 30.09 25.75 3.47
CA MET A 242 30.74 24.98 4.53
C MET A 242 31.56 25.94 5.41
N LYS A 243 31.81 25.57 6.68
CA LYS A 243 32.41 26.39 7.76
C LYS A 243 33.27 27.61 7.34
N LYS A 244 33.00 28.78 7.94
CA LYS A 244 34.02 29.79 8.28
C LYS A 244 34.38 29.60 9.77
N SER A 245 35.66 29.38 10.05
CA SER A 245 36.33 29.20 11.36
C SER A 245 36.30 27.79 12.01
N GLY A 246 37.50 27.24 12.25
CA GLY A 246 37.76 26.05 13.08
C GLY A 246 37.58 24.69 12.41
N THR A 247 38.53 24.32 11.53
CA THR A 247 38.92 22.95 11.11
C THR A 247 37.83 21.88 11.11
N VAL A 248 37.07 21.80 10.02
CA VAL A 248 37.03 20.57 9.18
C VAL A 248 36.99 21.08 7.73
N LYS A 249 38.16 21.19 7.09
CA LYS A 249 38.25 21.38 5.64
C LYS A 249 37.93 20.04 5.01
N GLY A 250 36.73 19.88 4.44
CA GLY A 250 36.45 18.75 3.59
C GLY A 250 36.50 19.18 2.13
N LYS A 251 37.52 18.76 1.40
CA LYS A 251 37.64 18.94 -0.05
C LYS A 251 36.50 18.18 -0.75
N ILE A 252 35.77 18.90 -1.59
CA ILE A 252 34.74 18.34 -2.45
C ILE A 252 35.39 17.88 -3.75
N VAL A 253 35.32 16.59 -4.01
CA VAL A 253 35.73 15.96 -5.27
C VAL A 253 34.50 15.73 -6.12
N ALA A 254 34.54 16.13 -7.38
CA ALA A 254 33.52 15.81 -8.35
C ALA A 254 34.06 14.86 -9.42
N VAL A 255 33.22 13.91 -9.85
CA VAL A 255 33.43 13.09 -11.05
C VAL A 255 32.17 13.21 -11.92
N SER A 256 32.30 13.11 -13.24
CA SER A 256 31.16 13.16 -14.15
C SER A 256 31.16 12.04 -15.17
N GLY A 257 29.97 11.60 -15.58
CA GLY A 257 29.85 10.58 -16.61
C GLY A 257 28.42 10.19 -16.95
N TYR A 258 28.32 9.35 -17.97
CA TYR A 258 27.06 8.81 -18.48
C TYR A 258 26.60 7.59 -17.69
N TRP A 259 27.53 6.81 -17.13
CA TRP A 259 27.23 5.65 -16.26
C TRP A 259 26.21 4.66 -16.86
N ASN A 260 26.28 4.43 -18.18
CA ASN A 260 25.23 3.77 -18.96
C ASN A 260 25.79 2.66 -19.88
N PRO A 261 25.88 1.39 -19.43
CA PRO A 261 25.67 0.90 -18.07
C PRO A 261 26.85 1.14 -17.10
N LEU A 262 26.56 1.00 -15.80
CA LEU A 262 27.58 0.96 -14.74
C LEU A 262 28.42 -0.34 -14.82
N HIS A 263 29.69 -0.28 -14.42
CA HIS A 263 30.59 -1.43 -14.46
C HIS A 263 31.77 -1.26 -13.49
N ARG A 264 32.61 -2.29 -13.32
CA ARG A 264 33.71 -2.31 -12.33
C ARG A 264 34.67 -1.11 -12.44
N GLY A 265 34.95 -0.65 -13.66
CA GLY A 265 35.79 0.54 -13.89
C GLY A 265 35.25 1.82 -13.23
N HIS A 266 33.93 2.00 -13.16
CA HIS A 266 33.33 3.15 -12.48
C HIS A 266 33.47 3.05 -10.96
N ILE A 267 33.31 1.86 -10.40
CA ILE A 267 33.50 1.63 -8.95
C ILE A 267 34.92 2.01 -8.54
N ARG A 268 35.93 1.53 -9.28
CA ARG A 268 37.35 1.87 -9.04
C ARG A 268 37.64 3.36 -9.19
N LEU A 269 36.99 4.03 -10.13
CA LEU A 269 37.08 5.49 -10.28
C LEU A 269 36.49 6.19 -9.06
N PHE A 270 35.32 5.77 -8.56
CA PHE A 270 34.67 6.39 -7.41
C PHE A 270 35.48 6.18 -6.12
N GLU A 271 35.98 4.98 -5.88
CA GLU A 271 36.86 4.69 -4.74
C GLU A 271 38.12 5.57 -4.76
N ALA A 272 38.82 5.63 -5.90
CA ALA A 272 40.02 6.45 -6.03
C ALA A 272 39.71 7.96 -5.98
N ALA A 273 38.56 8.40 -6.49
CA ALA A 273 38.16 9.81 -6.40
C ALA A 273 37.82 10.22 -4.97
N LYS A 274 37.20 9.32 -4.19
CA LYS A 274 36.90 9.52 -2.76
C LYS A 274 38.17 9.65 -1.92
N GLU A 275 39.30 9.10 -2.35
CA GLU A 275 40.60 9.29 -1.66
C GLU A 275 41.17 10.71 -1.85
N LEU A 276 40.70 11.49 -2.84
CA LEU A 276 41.21 12.83 -3.15
C LEU A 276 40.60 13.94 -2.29
N GLY A 277 39.58 13.62 -1.48
CA GLY A 277 38.90 14.57 -0.61
C GLY A 277 37.80 13.94 0.23
N GLU A 278 37.24 14.71 1.13
CA GLU A 278 36.34 14.21 2.17
C GLU A 278 34.93 13.93 1.64
N TYR A 279 34.52 14.54 0.52
CA TYR A 279 33.21 14.36 -0.09
C TYR A 279 33.32 14.11 -1.61
N LEU A 280 32.69 13.05 -2.11
CA LEU A 280 32.58 12.71 -3.52
C LEU A 280 31.17 13.01 -4.05
N VAL A 281 31.10 13.91 -5.02
CA VAL A 281 29.91 14.25 -5.79
C VAL A 281 30.01 13.59 -7.17
N VAL A 282 29.05 12.75 -7.52
CA VAL A 282 28.96 12.13 -8.84
C VAL A 282 27.93 12.87 -9.69
N ILE A 283 28.37 13.45 -10.80
CA ILE A 283 27.52 14.08 -11.80
C ILE A 283 27.09 13.02 -12.81
N VAL A 284 25.79 12.89 -13.00
CA VAL A 284 25.15 11.99 -13.96
C VAL A 284 24.73 12.82 -15.18
N ASN A 285 25.28 12.52 -16.35
CA ASN A 285 24.82 13.14 -17.59
C ASN A 285 23.34 12.79 -17.84
N ASN A 286 22.51 13.76 -18.19
CA ASN A 286 21.07 13.54 -18.41
C ASN A 286 20.80 12.74 -19.69
N ASP A 287 19.55 12.30 -19.88
CA ASP A 287 19.18 11.45 -21.02
C ASP A 287 19.28 12.18 -22.39
N GLU A 288 19.18 13.51 -22.43
CA GLU A 288 19.45 14.32 -23.63
C GLU A 288 20.93 14.21 -24.03
N GLN A 289 21.84 14.32 -23.07
CA GLN A 289 23.27 14.14 -23.30
C GLN A 289 23.61 12.72 -23.75
N VAL A 290 22.97 11.69 -23.18
CA VAL A 290 23.14 10.28 -23.61
C VAL A 290 22.80 10.12 -25.10
N LYS A 291 21.68 10.73 -25.54
CA LYS A 291 21.28 10.75 -26.96
C LYS A 291 22.29 11.52 -27.81
N LEU A 292 22.73 12.69 -27.37
CA LEU A 292 23.75 13.48 -28.09
C LEU A 292 25.05 12.71 -28.25
N LYS A 293 25.45 11.89 -27.28
CA LYS A 293 26.63 11.02 -27.39
C LYS A 293 26.45 9.87 -28.40
N GLY A 294 25.21 9.52 -28.77
CA GLY A 294 24.90 8.35 -29.59
C GLY A 294 25.05 7.02 -28.84
N SER A 295 24.97 7.04 -27.50
CA SER A 295 25.01 5.82 -26.68
C SER A 295 23.65 5.13 -26.69
N ALA A 296 23.63 3.80 -26.63
CA ALA A 296 22.37 3.06 -26.50
C ALA A 296 21.64 3.46 -25.19
N PRO A 297 20.31 3.67 -25.22
CA PRO A 297 19.54 4.06 -24.04
C PRO A 297 19.29 2.84 -23.14
N PHE A 298 20.32 2.37 -22.45
CA PHE A 298 20.27 1.16 -21.62
C PHE A 298 19.59 1.41 -20.26
N MET A 299 19.94 2.49 -19.55
CA MET A 299 19.28 2.93 -18.31
C MET A 299 18.93 4.42 -18.39
N ASN A 300 17.72 4.78 -17.93
CA ASN A 300 17.30 6.17 -17.85
C ASN A 300 18.03 6.92 -16.72
N GLU A 301 18.00 8.25 -16.76
CA GLU A 301 18.74 9.09 -15.81
C GLU A 301 18.36 8.85 -14.34
N LYS A 302 17.08 8.62 -14.04
CA LYS A 302 16.61 8.40 -12.66
C LYS A 302 17.16 7.11 -12.08
N GLU A 303 17.11 6.04 -12.87
CA GLU A 303 17.65 4.73 -12.49
C GLU A 303 19.16 4.80 -12.29
N ARG A 304 19.89 5.47 -13.19
CA ARG A 304 21.34 5.68 -13.04
C ARG A 304 21.67 6.44 -11.76
N MET A 305 20.92 7.50 -11.46
CA MET A 305 21.13 8.28 -10.24
C MET A 305 20.88 7.46 -8.97
N GLU A 306 19.81 6.67 -8.93
CA GLU A 306 19.47 5.83 -7.77
C GLU A 306 20.55 4.76 -7.51
N ILE A 307 21.01 4.07 -8.57
CA ILE A 307 22.07 3.07 -8.46
C ILE A 307 23.36 3.70 -7.94
N ILE A 308 23.76 4.85 -8.49
CA ILE A 308 25.00 5.53 -8.09
C ILE A 308 24.93 6.05 -6.65
N ALA A 309 23.77 6.56 -6.23
CA ALA A 309 23.58 7.08 -4.88
C ALA A 309 23.67 5.99 -3.80
N ALA A 310 23.45 4.73 -4.17
CA ALA A 310 23.59 3.57 -3.28
C ALA A 310 25.05 3.10 -3.11
N LEU A 311 26.00 3.63 -3.88
CA LEU A 311 27.40 3.18 -3.82
C LEU A 311 28.13 3.81 -2.62
N ALA A 312 28.79 2.97 -1.82
CA ALA A 312 29.50 3.37 -0.61
C ALA A 312 30.47 4.57 -0.74
N PRO A 313 31.28 4.73 -1.82
CA PRO A 313 32.18 5.88 -1.92
C PRO A 313 31.48 7.20 -2.26
N VAL A 314 30.19 7.20 -2.61
CA VAL A 314 29.47 8.36 -3.15
C VAL A 314 28.72 9.12 -2.05
N ASP A 315 29.04 10.40 -1.86
CA ASP A 315 28.34 11.28 -0.91
C ASP A 315 27.31 12.19 -1.56
N ASN A 316 27.23 12.29 -2.89
CA ASN A 316 26.09 12.96 -3.51
C ASN A 316 26.00 12.60 -4.98
N VAL A 317 24.79 12.65 -5.53
CA VAL A 317 24.55 12.44 -6.95
C VAL A 317 23.73 13.59 -7.50
N ILE A 318 24.23 14.20 -8.57
CA ILE A 318 23.63 15.38 -9.20
C ILE A 318 23.35 15.08 -10.66
N LEU A 319 22.16 15.46 -11.13
CA LEU A 319 21.82 15.36 -12.55
C LEU A 319 22.43 16.58 -13.25
N SER A 320 23.15 16.33 -14.34
CA SER A 320 23.70 17.38 -15.18
C SER A 320 22.58 18.27 -15.73
N ILE A 321 22.72 19.58 -15.56
CA ILE A 321 21.81 20.59 -16.11
C ILE A 321 22.20 21.03 -17.54
N ASP A 322 23.30 20.48 -18.05
CA ASP A 322 23.87 20.83 -19.34
C ASP A 322 23.05 20.22 -20.50
N LYS A 323 22.92 20.99 -21.59
CA LYS A 323 22.25 20.59 -22.83
C LYS A 323 23.22 20.23 -23.96
N ASP A 324 24.52 20.37 -23.72
CA ASP A 324 25.60 19.96 -24.63
C ASP A 324 26.29 18.70 -24.10
N ARG A 325 27.36 18.22 -24.74
CA ARG A 325 28.07 17.01 -24.29
C ARG A 325 28.95 17.21 -23.05
N THR A 326 29.02 18.43 -22.49
CA THR A 326 29.91 18.80 -21.38
C THR A 326 29.16 18.81 -20.04
N VAL A 327 29.87 19.07 -18.95
CA VAL A 327 29.27 19.35 -17.64
C VAL A 327 29.64 20.74 -17.11
N CYS A 328 29.92 21.69 -18.01
CA CYS A 328 30.48 22.98 -17.64
C CYS A 328 29.55 23.81 -16.74
N LYS A 329 28.25 23.89 -17.07
CA LYS A 329 27.27 24.64 -16.27
C LYS A 329 27.05 23.98 -14.92
N THR A 330 27.01 22.65 -14.90
CA THR A 330 26.93 21.90 -13.65
C THR A 330 28.14 22.16 -12.75
N LEU A 331 29.36 22.15 -13.30
CA LEU A 331 30.59 22.46 -12.55
C LEU A 331 30.62 23.91 -12.04
N GLU A 332 30.15 24.87 -12.84
CA GLU A 332 30.05 26.28 -12.42
C GLU A 332 29.10 26.48 -11.24
N LEU A 333 28.06 25.65 -11.17
CA LEU A 333 27.06 25.66 -10.10
C LEU A 333 27.61 25.04 -8.80
N ILE A 334 28.27 23.88 -8.90
CA ILE A 334 28.71 23.11 -7.72
C ILE A 334 30.08 23.53 -7.18
N LYS A 335 30.95 24.10 -8.03
CA LYS A 335 32.30 24.60 -7.68
C LYS A 335 33.12 23.65 -6.79
N PRO A 336 33.44 22.43 -7.25
CA PRO A 336 34.20 21.46 -6.46
C PRO A 336 35.67 21.89 -6.34
N ASP A 337 36.33 21.49 -5.25
CA ASP A 337 37.77 21.72 -5.06
C ASP A 337 38.60 20.89 -6.05
N VAL A 338 38.15 19.66 -6.34
CA VAL A 338 38.80 18.73 -7.25
C VAL A 338 37.82 18.20 -8.28
N PHE A 339 38.19 18.18 -9.56
CA PHE A 339 37.44 17.50 -10.61
C PHE A 339 38.27 16.34 -11.16
N ALA A 340 37.88 15.13 -10.78
CA ALA A 340 38.56 13.89 -11.07
C ALA A 340 38.02 13.25 -12.36
N ASN A 341 38.93 12.83 -13.23
CA ASN A 341 38.64 12.18 -14.50
C ASN A 341 39.38 10.84 -14.57
N GLY A 342 38.68 9.77 -14.94
CA GLY A 342 39.27 8.45 -15.12
C GLY A 342 39.70 8.14 -16.55
N GLY A 343 40.59 7.15 -16.70
CA GLY A 343 41.01 6.60 -18.00
C GLY A 343 41.61 7.64 -18.95
N ASP A 344 41.30 7.51 -20.25
CA ASP A 344 41.90 8.23 -21.40
C ASP A 344 41.56 9.74 -21.51
N ARG A 345 41.23 10.39 -20.39
CA ARG A 345 40.94 11.83 -20.33
C ARG A 345 42.21 12.60 -19.99
N PHE A 346 42.53 13.59 -20.81
CA PHE A 346 43.70 14.44 -20.70
C PHE A 346 43.30 15.91 -20.88
N LYS A 347 44.18 16.84 -20.47
CA LYS A 347 43.91 18.28 -20.59
C LYS A 347 43.55 18.73 -22.02
N SER A 348 44.03 18.04 -23.05
CA SER A 348 43.77 18.35 -24.46
C SER A 348 42.36 17.96 -24.93
N ASN A 349 41.68 17.03 -24.25
CA ASN A 349 40.42 16.43 -24.72
C ASN A 349 39.22 16.61 -23.76
N VAL A 350 39.37 17.48 -22.75
CA VAL A 350 38.33 17.78 -21.76
C VAL A 350 37.95 19.26 -21.85
N PRO A 351 36.76 19.61 -22.37
CA PRO A 351 36.33 21.00 -22.50
C PRO A 351 36.19 21.72 -21.15
N GLU A 352 35.98 20.96 -20.07
CA GLU A 352 35.83 21.46 -18.70
C GLU A 352 37.10 22.13 -18.14
N VAL A 353 38.25 22.01 -18.80
CA VAL A 353 39.51 22.65 -18.37
C VAL A 353 39.35 24.17 -18.20
N LYS A 354 38.65 24.83 -19.12
CA LYS A 354 38.44 26.28 -19.08
C LYS A 354 37.60 26.68 -17.87
N ILE A 355 36.52 25.97 -17.60
CA ILE A 355 35.63 26.27 -16.48
C ILE A 355 36.28 25.92 -15.14
N CYS A 356 37.00 24.80 -15.04
CA CYS A 356 37.73 24.42 -13.84
C CYS A 356 38.77 25.48 -13.46
N LYS A 357 39.50 26.04 -14.43
CA LYS A 357 40.42 27.17 -14.20
C LYS A 357 39.68 28.42 -13.70
N LYS A 358 38.53 28.75 -14.31
CA LYS A 358 37.70 29.91 -13.92
C LYS A 358 37.17 29.80 -12.49
N ILE A 359 36.76 28.61 -12.05
CA ILE A 359 36.16 28.39 -10.73
C ILE A 359 37.18 28.02 -9.64
N GLY A 360 38.48 27.92 -9.97
CA GLY A 360 39.54 27.54 -9.03
C GLY A 360 39.58 26.04 -8.68
N CYS A 361 39.02 25.19 -9.53
CA CYS A 361 38.96 23.75 -9.34
C CYS A 361 40.22 23.05 -9.86
N LYS A 362 40.83 22.17 -9.04
CA LYS A 362 41.98 21.35 -9.43
C LYS A 362 41.52 20.13 -10.22
N MET A 363 41.99 19.98 -11.46
CA MET A 363 41.73 18.77 -12.23
C MET A 363 42.76 17.67 -11.92
N VAL A 364 42.27 16.44 -11.78
CA VAL A 364 43.09 15.23 -11.64
C VAL A 364 42.65 14.24 -12.72
N PHE A 365 43.61 13.67 -13.43
CA PHE A 365 43.39 12.73 -14.54
C PHE A 365 43.90 11.34 -14.17
N ASN A 366 43.57 10.32 -14.98
CA ASN A 366 43.94 8.93 -14.73
C ASN A 366 43.49 8.39 -13.36
N VAL A 367 42.37 8.89 -12.85
CA VAL A 367 41.81 8.44 -11.55
C VAL A 367 41.14 7.07 -11.73
N GLY A 368 41.48 6.12 -10.87
CA GLY A 368 40.97 4.76 -10.88
C GLY A 368 42.06 3.70 -11.05
N ARG A 369 42.09 2.73 -10.13
CA ARG A 369 43.15 1.71 -10.08
C ARG A 369 43.15 0.81 -11.32
N GLY A 370 44.29 0.75 -12.01
CA GLY A 370 44.47 -0.05 -13.23
C GLY A 370 43.98 0.63 -14.51
N GLY A 371 43.71 1.93 -14.49
CA GLY A 371 43.33 2.69 -15.70
C GLY A 371 41.99 2.25 -16.30
N LYS A 372 41.88 2.33 -17.64
CA LYS A 372 40.65 1.98 -18.37
C LYS A 372 40.50 0.47 -18.53
N VAL A 373 40.02 -0.19 -17.47
CA VAL A 373 39.83 -1.64 -17.44
C VAL A 373 38.57 -2.15 -18.14
N GLN A 374 37.61 -1.26 -18.43
CA GLN A 374 36.34 -1.58 -19.07
C GLN A 374 35.65 -0.30 -19.57
N SER A 375 34.79 -0.41 -20.58
CA SER A 375 33.91 0.68 -21.01
C SER A 375 32.48 0.19 -21.27
N SER A 376 31.50 1.06 -20.99
CA SER A 376 30.08 0.80 -21.26
C SER A 376 29.82 0.47 -22.73
N SER A 377 30.47 1.18 -23.66
CA SER A 377 30.33 0.94 -25.10
C SER A 377 30.83 -0.46 -25.50
N ALA A 378 31.95 -0.92 -24.94
CA ALA A 378 32.45 -2.27 -25.20
C ALA A 378 31.52 -3.35 -24.66
N LEU A 379 30.97 -3.16 -23.45
CA LEU A 379 29.98 -4.08 -22.88
C LEU A 379 28.72 -4.22 -23.74
N LEU A 380 28.19 -3.09 -24.20
CA LEU A 380 27.01 -3.06 -25.06
C LEU A 380 27.29 -3.68 -26.44
N ARG A 381 28.50 -3.50 -26.99
CA ARG A 381 28.90 -4.12 -28.26
C ARG A 381 28.98 -5.64 -28.14
N LEU A 382 29.65 -6.14 -27.09
CA LEU A 382 29.74 -7.58 -26.82
C LEU A 382 28.37 -8.24 -26.65
N PHE A 383 27.42 -7.54 -26.01
CA PHE A 383 26.05 -8.05 -25.89
C PHE A 383 25.36 -8.13 -27.26
N LYS A 384 25.46 -7.06 -28.08
CA LYS A 384 24.87 -7.04 -29.43
C LYS A 384 25.44 -8.13 -30.33
N GLU A 385 26.76 -8.33 -30.32
CA GLU A 385 27.43 -9.36 -31.11
C GLU A 385 26.95 -10.77 -30.72
N LYS A 386 26.76 -11.05 -29.42
CA LYS A 386 26.24 -12.34 -28.94
C LYS A 386 24.78 -12.57 -29.33
N SER A 387 23.95 -11.54 -29.34
CA SER A 387 22.53 -11.63 -29.74
C SER A 387 22.30 -11.77 -31.25
N ILE A 388 23.34 -11.63 -32.08
CA ILE A 388 23.28 -11.85 -33.53
C ILE A 388 23.68 -13.31 -33.87
N ILE A 389 24.40 -13.98 -32.98
CA ILE A 389 24.91 -15.34 -33.17
C ILE A 389 23.95 -16.40 -32.58
N GLN A 390 23.01 -15.99 -31.72
CA GLN A 390 21.85 -16.78 -31.26
C GLN A 390 20.63 -16.47 -32.11
#